data_AF-A0A357EIL3-F1
#
_entry.id   AF-A0A357EIL3-F1
#
_cell.length_a   1.000
_cell.length_b   1.000
_cell.length_c   1.000
_cell.angle_alpha   90.00
_cell.angle_beta   90.00
_cell.angle_gamma   90.00
#
_symmetry.space_group_name_H-M   'P 1'
#
loop_
_entity.id
_entity.type
_entity.pdbx_description
1 polymer ?
#
loop_
_entity_poly.entity_id
_entity_poly.type
_entity_poly.pdbx_seq_one_letter_code
_entity_poly.pdbx_strand_id
1 'polypeptide(L)' 'IPFTSSIWKDNVVACQFHPEKSQAVGLQLIRNFGGWK' A
#
# COMPACT_ATOMS: atom_id res chain seq x y z
N ILE A 1 11.53 8.85 -15.80
CA ILE A 1 10.82 7.62 -16.23
C ILE A 1 9.69 7.42 -15.22
N PRO A 2 8.43 7.24 -15.65
CA PRO A 2 7.35 6.93 -14.72
C PRO A 2 7.65 5.60 -13.99
N PHE A 3 7.42 5.58 -12.67
CA PHE A 3 7.61 4.40 -11.82
C PHE A 3 6.29 4.09 -11.10
N THR A 4 5.70 2.93 -11.39
CA THR A 4 4.48 2.50 -10.74
C THR A 4 4.79 2.01 -9.34
N SER A 5 4.50 2.83 -8.32
CA SER A 5 4.72 2.48 -6.91
C SER A 5 3.63 1.58 -6.35
N SER A 6 2.41 1.69 -6.88
CA SER A 6 1.23 0.95 -6.45
C SER A 6 0.23 0.75 -7.59
N ILE A 7 -0.55 -0.32 -7.52
CA ILE A 7 -1.67 -0.62 -8.41
C ILE A 7 -2.88 -1.10 -7.61
N TRP A 8 -4.06 -0.95 -8.20
CA TRP A 8 -5.31 -1.46 -7.67
C TRP A 8 -6.18 -2.00 -8.80
N LYS A 9 -6.85 -3.14 -8.54
CA LYS A 9 -7.87 -3.71 -9.40
C LYS A 9 -8.89 -4.45 -8.55
N ASP A 10 -10.16 -4.06 -8.64
CA ASP A 10 -11.27 -4.67 -7.92
C ASP A 10 -11.04 -4.69 -6.39
N ASN A 11 -10.85 -5.86 -5.78
CA ASN A 11 -10.55 -6.01 -4.35
C ASN A 11 -9.07 -6.32 -4.07
N VAL A 12 -8.19 -6.14 -5.06
CA VAL A 12 -6.76 -6.46 -4.98
C VAL A 12 -5.91 -5.19 -5.09
N VAL A 13 -4.99 -5.02 -4.15
CA VAL A 13 -4.02 -3.92 -4.12
C VAL A 13 -2.62 -4.52 -4.07
N ALA A 14 -1.68 -3.91 -4.80
CA ALA A 14 -0.27 -4.25 -4.70
C ALA A 14 0.57 -2.98 -4.63
N CYS A 15 1.65 -3.03 -3.86
CA CYS A 15 2.66 -2.00 -3.80
C CYS A 15 4.02 -2.64 -4.08
N GLN A 16 4.89 -1.90 -4.75
CA GLN A 16 6.25 -2.35 -5.03
C GLN A 16 7.14 -2.21 -3.77
N PHE A 17 6.91 -1.20 -2.95
CA PHE A 17 7.67 -1.02 -1.71
C PHE A 17 7.12 -1.91 -0.58
N HIS A 18 7.89 -2.03 0.49
CA HIS A 18 7.51 -2.71 1.73
C HIS A 18 6.82 -1.72 2.68
N PRO A 19 5.48 -1.75 2.85
CA PRO A 19 4.80 -0.84 3.76
C PRO A 19 5.31 -1.01 5.19
N GLU A 20 5.64 -2.23 5.62
CA GLU A 20 6.17 -2.53 6.94
C GLU A 20 7.56 -1.94 7.22
N LYS A 21 8.30 -1.56 6.17
CA LYS A 21 9.61 -0.90 6.27
C LYS A 21 9.54 0.62 6.05
N SER A 22 8.34 1.17 5.86
CA SER A 22 8.10 2.58 5.53
C SER A 22 7.67 3.42 6.74
N GLN A 23 8.03 2.98 7.96
CA GLN A 23 7.80 3.70 9.21
C GLN A 23 6.32 4.09 9.43
N ALA A 24 6.06 5.24 10.07
CA ALA A 24 4.72 5.70 10.40
C ALA A 24 3.76 5.73 9.20
N VAL A 25 4.25 6.14 8.02
CA VAL A 25 3.44 6.19 6.79
C VAL A 25 3.04 4.79 6.33
N GLY A 26 3.97 3.84 6.39
CA GLY A 26 3.72 2.46 6.04
C GLY A 26 2.75 1.75 6.98
N LEU A 27 2.87 1.98 8.29
CA LEU A 27 1.94 1.46 9.29
C LEU A 27 0.53 2.02 9.10
N GLN A 28 0.40 3.31 8.74
CA GLN A 28 -0.90 3.91 8.42
C GLN A 28 -1.53 3.25 7.19
N LEU A 29 -0.74 2.94 6.16
CA LEU A 29 -1.22 2.26 4.96
C LEU A 29 -1.76 0.87 5.28
N ILE A 30 -1.03 0.07 6.07
CA ILE A 30 -1.47 -1.25 6.54
C ILE A 30 -2.76 -1.13 7.37
N ARG A 31 -2.85 -0.15 8.27
CA ARG A 31 -4.05 0.09 9.08
C ARG A 31 -5.28 0.41 8.22
N ASN A 32 -5.11 1.26 7.22
CA ASN A 32 -6.18 1.62 6.29
C ASN A 32 -6.62 0.39 5.48
N PHE A 33 -5.67 -0.42 4.99
CA PHE A 33 -5.96 -1.63 4.23
C PHE A 33 -6.75 -2.65 5.07
N GLY A 34 -6.33 -2.92 6.31
CA GLY A 34 -7.04 -3.84 7.21
C GLY A 34 -8.39 -3.35 7.71
N GLY A 35 -8.64 -2.03 7.66
CA GLY A 35 -9.91 -1.41 8.01
C GLY A 35 -10.84 -1.15 6.82
N TRP A 36 -10.45 -1.54 5.60
CA TRP A 36 -11.20 -1.23 4.39
C TRP A 36 -12.47 -2.09 4.31
N LYS A 37 -13.63 -1.43 4.11
CA LYS A 37 -14.94 -2.04 3.85
C LYS A 37 -15.38 -1.82 2.41
#